data_AF-A0A533WTE7-F1
#
_entry.id   AF-A0A533WTE7-F1
#
_cell.length_a   1.000
_cell.length_b   1.000
_cell.length_c   1.000
_cell.angle_alpha   90.00
_cell.angle_beta   90.00
_cell.angle_gamma   90.00
#
_symmetry.space_group_name_H-M   'P 1'
#
loop_
_entity.id
_entity.type
_entity.pdbx_description
1 polymer ?
#
loop_
_entity_poly.entity_id
_entity_poly.type
_entity_poly.pdbx_seq_one_letter_code
_entity_poly.pdbx_strand_id
1 'polypeptide(L)'
;MEFHPSQLPISQTFQVDDEGKASDIAQQMVKIGFVSQKGAFRIIMTKEKSTAKKIGFTILNELSLGLKKTKQERDIRYWIYNHDAEHYAMVLISSKVLSALGF
;
A
#
# COMPACT_ATOMS: atom_id res chain seq x y z
N MET A 1 18.45 -14.03 -7.09
CA MET A 1 17.79 -12.79 -7.55
C MET A 1 17.30 -12.07 -6.30
N GLU A 2 17.65 -10.80 -6.14
CA GLU A 2 17.06 -9.97 -5.09
C GLU A 2 15.60 -9.65 -5.47
N PHE A 3 14.67 -9.89 -4.56
CA PHE A 3 13.25 -9.60 -4.75
C PHE A 3 13.04 -8.09 -4.91
N HIS A 4 12.37 -7.68 -6.00
CA HIS A 4 11.96 -6.28 -6.18
C HIS A 4 10.43 -6.17 -6.12
N PRO A 5 9.85 -5.27 -5.30
CA PRO A 5 8.40 -5.19 -5.09
C PRO A 5 7.60 -4.80 -6.35
N SER A 6 8.25 -4.28 -7.39
CA SER A 6 7.61 -4.04 -8.70
C SER A 6 7.25 -5.33 -9.46
N GLN A 7 7.79 -6.48 -9.04
CA GLN A 7 7.47 -7.79 -9.60
C GLN A 7 6.14 -8.35 -9.07
N LEU A 8 5.62 -7.78 -7.98
CA LEU A 8 4.34 -8.20 -7.41
C LEU A 8 3.19 -7.86 -8.37
N PRO A 9 2.22 -8.78 -8.58
CA PRO A 9 1.01 -8.46 -9.31
C PRO A 9 0.24 -7.37 -8.57
N ILE A 10 -0.11 -6.29 -9.27
CA ILE A 10 -0.83 -5.16 -8.69
C ILE A 10 -2.32 -5.32 -8.98
N SER A 11 -3.12 -5.48 -7.93
CA SER A 11 -4.58 -5.57 -8.03
C SER A 11 -5.19 -4.19 -8.30
N GLN A 12 -4.66 -3.16 -7.65
CA GLN A 12 -5.18 -1.80 -7.79
C GLN A 12 -4.09 -0.76 -7.49
N THR A 13 -4.11 0.33 -8.25
CA THR A 13 -3.22 1.48 -8.06
C THR A 13 -4.02 2.69 -7.63
N PHE A 14 -3.51 3.44 -6.67
CA PHE A 14 -4.05 4.70 -6.18
C PHE A 14 -3.02 5.80 -6.40
N GLN A 15 -3.46 6.99 -6.79
CA GLN A 15 -2.61 8.17 -6.89
C GLN A 15 -2.96 9.13 -5.76
N VAL A 16 -1.94 9.62 -5.06
CA VAL A 16 -2.07 10.46 -3.86
C VAL A 16 -1.11 11.63 -3.98
N ASP A 17 -1.66 12.75 -4.41
CA ASP A 17 -0.88 13.99 -4.56
C ASP A 17 -0.97 14.87 -3.30
N ASP A 18 -1.88 14.54 -2.37
CA ASP A 18 -2.18 15.32 -1.16
C ASP A 18 -2.47 14.43 0.07
N GLU A 19 -2.05 14.90 1.24
CA GLU A 19 -2.22 14.21 2.53
C GLU A 19 -3.70 13.97 2.87
N GLY A 20 -4.59 14.90 2.51
CA GLY A 20 -6.01 14.84 2.83
C GLY A 20 -6.72 13.62 2.22
N LYS A 21 -6.24 13.12 1.07
CA LYS A 21 -6.80 11.94 0.40
C LYS A 21 -6.26 10.61 0.94
N ALA A 22 -5.19 10.64 1.73
CA ALA A 22 -4.53 9.43 2.22
C ALA A 22 -5.47 8.59 3.10
N SER A 23 -6.23 9.24 3.99
CA SER A 23 -7.17 8.54 4.89
C SER A 23 -8.27 7.81 4.12
N ASP A 24 -8.92 8.48 3.15
CA ASP A 24 -9.96 7.87 2.32
C ASP A 24 -9.45 6.66 1.56
N ILE A 25 -8.22 6.73 1.04
CA ILE A 25 -7.61 5.63 0.28
C ILE A 25 -7.29 4.44 1.19
N ALA A 26 -6.78 4.67 2.40
CA ALA A 26 -6.60 3.60 3.38
C ALA A 26 -7.93 2.94 3.72
N GLN A 27 -9.00 3.72 3.93
CA GLN A 27 -10.33 3.17 4.20
C GLN A 27 -10.87 2.36 3.03
N GLN A 28 -10.63 2.80 1.78
CA GLN A 28 -10.98 2.03 0.59
C GLN A 28 -10.23 0.70 0.55
N MET A 29 -8.92 0.68 0.81
CA MET A 29 -8.13 -0.56 0.85
C MET A 29 -8.66 -1.53 1.93
N VAL A 30 -9.05 -1.03 3.10
CA VAL A 30 -9.67 -1.86 4.15
C VAL A 30 -11.01 -2.43 3.68
N LYS A 31 -11.85 -1.63 3.01
CA LYS A 31 -13.14 -2.10 2.49
C LYS A 31 -12.97 -3.17 1.40
N ILE A 32 -11.98 -3.00 0.52
CA ILE A 32 -11.66 -3.97 -0.54
C ILE A 32 -11.08 -5.26 0.08
N GLY A 33 -10.23 -5.11 1.09
CA GLY A 33 -9.55 -6.19 1.81
C GLY A 33 -8.26 -6.65 1.12
N PHE A 34 -7.27 -7.07 1.91
CA PHE A 34 -5.95 -7.49 1.40
C PHE A 34 -5.84 -8.99 1.07
N VAL A 35 -6.77 -9.82 1.57
CA VAL A 35 -6.75 -11.29 1.38
C VAL A 35 -7.69 -11.71 0.26
N SER A 36 -8.78 -10.96 0.05
CA SER A 36 -9.72 -11.12 -1.06
C SER A 36 -9.07 -10.81 -2.41
N GLN A 37 -8.03 -9.97 -2.42
CA GLN A 37 -7.31 -9.58 -3.61
C GLN A 37 -6.16 -10.57 -3.90
N LYS A 38 -6.02 -10.99 -5.15
CA LYS A 38 -4.92 -11.87 -5.61
C LYS A 38 -3.65 -11.07 -5.97
N GLY A 39 -3.36 -10.01 -5.24
CA GLY A 39 -2.24 -9.11 -5.55
C GLY A 39 -2.15 -7.92 -4.61
N ALA A 40 -1.10 -7.12 -4.81
CA ALA A 40 -0.77 -5.97 -3.97
C ALA A 40 -1.57 -4.72 -4.35
N PHE A 41 -1.72 -3.82 -3.38
CA PHE A 41 -2.10 -2.43 -3.65
C PHE A 41 -0.85 -1.60 -3.91
N ARG A 42 -0.95 -0.67 -4.85
CA ARG A 42 0.11 0.32 -5.13
C ARG A 42 -0.42 1.72 -4.89
N ILE A 43 0.40 2.55 -4.26
CA ILE A 43 0.15 3.97 -4.04
C ILE A 43 1.26 4.72 -4.74
N ILE A 44 0.90 5.57 -5.69
CA ILE A 44 1.81 6.50 -6.35
C ILE A 44 1.65 7.84 -5.63
N MET A 45 2.75 8.39 -5.13
CA MET A 45 2.77 9.65 -4.39
C MET A 45 3.89 10.56 -4.90
N THR A 46 3.74 11.87 -4.71
CA THR A 46 4.79 12.85 -5.05
C THR A 46 6.14 12.51 -4.40
N LYS A 47 7.25 12.87 -5.07
CA LYS A 47 8.61 12.81 -4.48
C LYS A 47 8.92 13.93 -3.52
N GLU A 48 8.00 14.87 -3.30
CA GLU A 48 8.15 15.87 -2.26
C GLU A 48 8.24 15.18 -0.89
N LYS A 49 9.45 15.18 -0.31
CA LYS A 49 9.84 14.27 0.78
C LYS A 49 8.98 14.42 2.03
N SER A 50 8.52 15.62 2.36
CA SER A 50 7.66 15.88 3.51
C SER A 50 6.27 15.30 3.27
N THR A 51 5.67 15.63 2.13
CA THR A 51 4.33 15.15 1.74
C THR A 51 4.30 13.63 1.55
N ALA A 52 5.30 13.04 0.89
CA ALA A 52 5.41 11.58 0.72
C ALA A 52 5.45 10.83 2.07
N LYS A 53 6.24 11.34 3.03
CA LYS A 53 6.33 10.74 4.37
C LYS A 53 5.00 10.83 5.12
N LYS A 54 4.34 11.99 5.03
CA LYS A 54 3.04 12.21 5.66
C LYS A 54 1.97 11.29 5.08
N ILE A 55 1.87 11.21 3.75
CA ILE A 55 0.98 10.27 3.06
C ILE A 55 1.25 8.84 3.53
N GLY A 56 2.50 8.39 3.49
CA GLY A 56 2.87 7.04 3.90
C GLY A 56 2.51 6.74 5.36
N PHE A 57 2.78 7.67 6.27
CA PHE A 57 2.41 7.53 7.69
C PHE A 57 0.89 7.46 7.88
N THR A 58 0.14 8.36 7.26
CA THR A 58 -1.33 8.40 7.34
C THR A 58 -1.94 7.12 6.82
N ILE A 59 -1.46 6.61 5.67
CA ILE A 59 -1.92 5.33 5.11
C ILE A 59 -1.70 4.19 6.10
N LEU A 60 -0.48 4.04 6.62
CA LEU A 60 -0.16 2.93 7.53
C LEU A 60 -0.97 3.00 8.83
N ASN A 61 -1.15 4.20 9.39
CA ASN A 61 -1.94 4.39 10.59
C ASN A 61 -3.42 4.03 10.38
N GLU A 62 -4.04 4.57 9.32
CA GLU A 62 -5.45 4.32 9.01
C GLU A 62 -5.71 2.86 8.61
N LEU A 63 -4.78 2.24 7.87
CA LEU A 63 -4.84 0.80 7.58
C LEU A 63 -4.81 -0.03 8.87
N SER A 64 -3.87 0.25 9.78
CA SER A 64 -3.75 -0.47 11.06
C SER A 64 -5.04 -0.37 11.88
N LEU A 65 -5.61 0.84 11.99
CA LEU A 65 -6.86 1.08 12.69
C LEU A 65 -8.05 0.39 12.00
N GLY A 66 -8.17 0.51 10.68
CA GLY A 66 -9.27 -0.06 9.90
C GLY A 66 -9.27 -1.59 9.90
N LEU A 67 -8.12 -2.22 9.70
CA LEU A 67 -7.97 -3.69 9.73
C LEU A 67 -8.30 -4.24 11.13
N LYS A 68 -7.87 -3.54 12.21
CA LYS A 68 -8.22 -3.90 13.58
C LYS A 68 -9.73 -3.82 13.82
N LYS A 69 -10.38 -2.70 13.44
CA LYS A 69 -11.82 -2.49 13.62
C LYS A 69 -12.66 -3.52 12.88
N THR A 70 -12.22 -3.90 11.68
CA THR A 70 -12.92 -4.86 10.81
C THR A 70 -12.51 -6.32 11.06
N LYS A 71 -11.63 -6.60 12.03
CA LYS A 71 -11.10 -7.93 12.36
C LYS A 71 -10.46 -8.66 11.16
N GLN A 72 -9.85 -7.89 10.25
CA GLN A 72 -9.14 -8.43 9.08
C GLN A 72 -7.69 -8.83 9.42
N GLU A 73 -7.04 -9.51 8.48
CA GLU A 73 -5.60 -9.78 8.54
C GLU A 73 -4.81 -8.47 8.69
N ARG A 74 -3.86 -8.45 9.62
CA ARG A 74 -3.05 -7.27 9.96
C ARG A 74 -1.60 -7.43 9.56
N ASP A 75 -1.17 -8.63 9.20
CA ASP A 75 0.16 -8.90 8.69
C ASP A 75 0.28 -8.40 7.24
N ILE A 76 0.49 -7.09 7.10
CA ILE A 76 0.68 -6.38 5.85
C ILE A 76 2.15 -6.01 5.71
N ARG A 77 2.76 -6.45 4.61
CA ARG A 77 4.10 -6.05 4.20
C ARG A 77 4.02 -4.89 3.23
N TYR A 78 5.01 -4.02 3.30
CA TYR A 78 5.11 -2.90 2.38
C TYR A 78 6.55 -2.57 2.00
N TRP A 79 6.69 -1.95 0.84
CA TRP A 79 7.95 -1.42 0.34
C TRP A 79 7.70 -0.09 -0.35
N ILE A 80 8.70 0.79 -0.31
CA ILE A 80 8.69 2.07 -1.02
C ILE A 80 9.89 2.08 -1.98
N TYR A 81 9.66 2.47 -3.22
CA TYR A 81 10.72 2.58 -4.24
C TYR A 81 10.51 3.80 -5.14
N ASN A 82 11.55 4.18 -5.88
CA ASN A 82 11.46 5.22 -6.91
C ASN A 82 10.62 4.70 -8.08
N HIS A 83 9.46 5.31 -8.33
CA HIS A 83 8.58 4.89 -9.43
C HIS A 83 9.04 5.49 -10.75
N ASP A 84 9.23 6.81 -10.78
CA ASP A 84 9.68 7.59 -11.93
C ASP A 84 10.46 8.82 -11.44
N ALA A 85 10.68 9.83 -12.30
CA ALA A 85 11.42 11.03 -11.95
C ALA A 85 10.76 11.89 -10.85
N GLU A 86 9.43 11.86 -10.75
CA GLU A 86 8.61 12.77 -9.93
C GLU A 86 7.83 12.05 -8.82
N HIS A 87 7.74 10.71 -8.86
CA HIS A 87 6.92 9.93 -7.94
C HIS A 87 7.66 8.80 -7.21
N TYR A 88 7.27 8.58 -5.97
CA TYR A 88 7.52 7.35 -5.23
C TYR A 88 6.33 6.40 -5.39
N ALA A 89 6.60 5.10 -5.37
CA ALA A 89 5.58 4.07 -5.25
C ALA A 89 5.71 3.35 -3.90
N MET A 90 4.61 3.24 -3.17
CA MET A 90 4.46 2.34 -2.04
C MET A 90 3.61 1.15 -2.47
N VAL A 91 4.10 -0.06 -2.25
CA VAL A 91 3.36 -1.31 -2.53
C VAL A 91 3.04 -1.97 -1.20
N LEU A 92 1.79 -2.38 -1.00
CA LEU A 92 1.27 -3.03 0.20
C LEU A 92 0.58 -4.35 -0.15
N ILE A 93 0.90 -5.42 0.57
CA ILE A 93 0.33 -6.75 0.35
C ILE A 93 0.22 -7.51 1.68
N SER A 94 -0.79 -8.36 1.86
CA SER A 94 -0.80 -9.26 3.01
C SER A 94 0.27 -10.34 2.87
N SER A 95 0.91 -10.74 3.98
CA SER A 95 1.88 -11.85 3.96
C SER A 95 1.26 -13.14 3.42
N LYS A 96 -0.03 -13.38 3.70
CA LYS A 96 -0.77 -14.54 3.18
C LYS A 96 -0.83 -14.56 1.65
N VAL A 97 -1.17 -13.43 1.03
CA VAL A 97 -1.23 -13.33 -0.44
C VAL A 97 0.19 -13.39 -1.02
N LEU A 98 1.17 -12.77 -0.38
CA LEU A 98 2.56 -12.84 -0.80
C LEU A 98 3.07 -14.29 -0.87
N SER A 99 2.87 -15.08 0.19
CA SER A 99 3.26 -16.50 0.20
C SER A 99 2.47 -17.33 -0.81
N ALA A 100 1.18 -17.03 -1.00
CA ALA A 100 0.36 -17.71 -2.02
C ALA A 100 0.84 -17.45 -3.46
N LEU A 101 1.53 -16.34 -3.69
CA LEU A 101 2.17 -15.99 -4.96
C LEU A 101 3.58 -16.61 -5.12
N GLY A 102 4.09 -17.30 -4.09
CA GLY A 102 5.39 -17.99 -4.15
C GLY A 102 6.60 -17.11 -3.85
N PHE A 103 6.40 -15.99 -3.15
CA PHE A 103 7.46 -15.10 -2.66
C PHE A 103 7.80 -15.32 -1.18
#